data_AF-A0A830ES95-F1
#
_entry.id   AF-A0A830ES95-F1
#
_cell.length_a   1.000
_cell.length_b   1.000
_cell.length_c   1.000
_cell.angle_alpha   90.00
_cell.angle_beta   90.00
_cell.angle_gamma   90.00
#
_symmetry.space_group_name_H-M   'P 1'
#
loop_
_entity.id
_entity.type
_entity.pdbx_description
1 polymer ?
#
loop_
_entity_poly.entity_id
_entity_poly.type
_entity_poly.pdbx_seq_one_letter_code
_entity_poly.pdbx_strand_id
1 'polypeptide(L)'
;MQSEGRTIEMTGRFYQGDMYWSFDQQGQQMEMYHIGNSTYTVAGGQCLRGTMQQGMDRDEVDPGRFADQPKANSDLTPVGRDTIDGEEVLVYEISQDGSQEPVTYYVLADSGYPRRIEAESMRWDFHSWGSVEPIQKPEGDCRSMPGDGMTADGGS
;
A
#
# COMPACT_ATOMS: atom_id res chain seq x y z
N MET A 1 -2.61 0.29 11.49
CA MET A 1 -3.90 0.41 12.21
C MET A 1 -3.79 -0.42 13.49
N GLN A 2 -3.99 0.19 14.65
CA GLN A 2 -3.94 -0.54 15.93
C GLN A 2 -5.27 -1.25 16.17
N SER A 3 -5.22 -2.58 16.24
CA SER A 3 -6.29 -3.43 16.77
C SER A 3 -5.70 -4.20 17.94
N GLU A 4 -6.01 -3.81 19.18
CA GLU A 4 -5.87 -4.59 20.43
C GLU A 4 -4.74 -5.64 20.50
N GLY A 5 -3.49 -5.27 20.19
CA GLY A 5 -2.34 -6.18 20.25
C GLY A 5 -2.39 -7.39 19.30
N ARG A 6 -3.28 -7.37 18.30
CA ARG A 6 -3.35 -8.37 17.23
C ARG A 6 -2.64 -7.83 16.00
N THR A 7 -1.59 -8.52 15.58
CA THR A 7 -0.99 -8.32 14.25
C THR A 7 -2.04 -8.64 13.20
N ILE A 8 -2.35 -7.66 12.35
CA ILE A 8 -3.18 -7.86 11.16
C ILE A 8 -2.22 -8.13 10.02
N GLU A 9 -2.33 -9.30 9.40
CA GLU A 9 -1.64 -9.58 8.15
C GLU A 9 -2.46 -9.02 7.00
N MET A 10 -1.79 -8.25 6.15
CA MET A 10 -2.37 -7.67 4.97
C MET A 10 -1.41 -7.91 3.80
N THR A 11 -1.98 -8.35 2.69
CA THR A 11 -1.26 -8.52 1.43
C THR A 11 -1.86 -7.59 0.39
N GLY A 12 -1.06 -7.14 -0.56
CA GLY A 12 -1.57 -6.23 -1.58
C GLY A 12 -0.73 -6.19 -2.83
N ARG A 13 -1.28 -5.53 -3.85
CA ARG A 13 -0.63 -5.28 -5.13
C ARG A 13 -0.90 -3.85 -5.56
N PHE A 14 0.06 -3.27 -6.25
CA PHE A 14 -0.05 -1.97 -6.89
C PHE A 14 0.32 -2.11 -8.36
N TYR A 15 -0.49 -1.55 -9.26
CA TYR A 15 -0.21 -1.52 -10.69
C TYR A 15 -0.72 -0.21 -11.29
N GLN A 16 0.20 0.67 -11.71
CA GLN A 16 -0.13 1.91 -12.44
C GLN A 16 -1.23 2.77 -11.77
N GLY A 17 -1.23 2.83 -10.43
CA GLY A 17 -2.20 3.59 -9.65
C GLY A 17 -3.42 2.79 -9.20
N ASP A 18 -3.65 1.60 -9.76
CA ASP A 18 -4.63 0.66 -9.24
C ASP A 18 -4.04 -0.10 -8.04
N MET A 19 -4.89 -0.42 -7.07
CA MET A 19 -4.52 -1.11 -5.84
C MET A 19 -5.44 -2.28 -5.52
N TYR A 20 -4.87 -3.30 -4.91
CA TYR A 20 -5.57 -4.44 -4.34
C TYR A 20 -5.01 -4.71 -2.95
N TRP A 21 -5.89 -5.00 -1.99
CA TRP A 21 -5.54 -5.43 -0.65
C TRP A 21 -6.42 -6.60 -0.23
N SER A 22 -5.83 -7.56 0.49
CA SER A 22 -6.52 -8.67 1.14
C SER A 22 -6.01 -8.81 2.57
N PHE A 23 -6.95 -8.91 3.51
CA PHE A 23 -6.65 -9.10 4.92
C PHE A 23 -7.79 -9.86 5.60
N ASP A 24 -7.47 -10.56 6.69
CA ASP A 24 -8.46 -11.22 7.53
C ASP A 24 -8.98 -10.28 8.61
N GLN A 25 -10.31 -10.17 8.71
CA GLN A 25 -10.98 -9.42 9.77
C GLN A 25 -12.01 -10.32 10.46
N GLN A 26 -11.77 -10.62 11.74
CA GLN A 26 -12.68 -11.44 12.57
C GLN A 26 -13.00 -12.83 11.96
N GLY A 27 -12.01 -13.44 11.28
CA GLY A 27 -12.16 -14.75 10.64
C GLY A 27 -12.86 -14.71 9.27
N GLN A 28 -13.06 -13.51 8.72
CA GLN A 28 -13.57 -13.31 7.38
C GLN A 28 -12.51 -12.61 6.52
N GLN A 29 -12.21 -13.19 5.36
CA GLN A 29 -11.37 -12.55 4.36
C GLN A 29 -12.09 -11.34 3.78
N MET A 30 -11.39 -10.21 3.81
CA MET A 30 -11.80 -8.93 3.24
C MET A 30 -10.89 -8.61 2.07
N GLU A 31 -11.47 -8.21 0.95
CA GLU A 31 -10.71 -7.75 -0.22
C GLU A 31 -11.16 -6.34 -0.61
N MET A 32 -10.18 -5.50 -0.95
CA MET A 32 -10.40 -4.12 -1.36
C MET A 32 -9.66 -3.86 -2.67
N TYR A 33 -10.37 -3.26 -3.63
CA TYR A 33 -9.85 -2.93 -4.93
C TYR A 33 -10.06 -1.44 -5.16
N HIS A 34 -9.04 -0.74 -5.63
CA HIS A 34 -9.15 0.61 -6.17
C HIS A 34 -8.68 0.56 -7.62
N ILE A 35 -9.60 0.77 -8.55
CA ILE A 35 -9.33 0.66 -10.00
C ILE A 35 -9.91 1.90 -10.66
N GLY A 36 -9.03 2.75 -11.19
CA GLY A 36 -9.40 4.09 -11.64
C GLY A 36 -10.15 4.85 -10.54
N ASN A 37 -11.37 5.33 -10.84
CA ASN A 37 -12.21 6.07 -9.87
C ASN A 37 -13.24 5.18 -9.15
N SER A 38 -13.03 3.87 -9.11
CA SER A 38 -13.97 2.94 -8.48
C SER A 38 -13.29 2.15 -7.39
N THR A 39 -13.98 2.03 -6.26
CA THR A 39 -13.60 1.13 -5.19
C THR A 39 -14.55 -0.05 -5.12
N TYR A 40 -14.00 -1.24 -4.92
CA TYR A 40 -14.76 -2.45 -4.68
C TYR A 40 -14.36 -3.05 -3.34
N THR A 41 -15.35 -3.53 -2.60
CA THR A 41 -15.15 -4.27 -1.36
C THR A 41 -15.82 -5.63 -1.49
N VAL A 42 -15.05 -6.69 -1.29
CA VAL A 42 -15.56 -8.07 -1.27
C VAL A 42 -15.44 -8.62 0.14
N ALA A 43 -16.54 -9.14 0.66
CA ALA A 43 -16.66 -9.57 2.04
C ALA A 43 -17.79 -10.60 2.15
N GLY A 44 -17.51 -11.80 2.68
CA GLY A 44 -18.55 -12.80 2.97
C GLY A 44 -19.41 -13.18 1.75
N GLY A 45 -18.81 -13.25 0.56
CA GLY A 45 -19.50 -13.55 -0.71
C GLY A 45 -20.32 -12.39 -1.28
N GLN A 46 -20.25 -11.20 -0.67
CA GLN A 46 -20.88 -9.98 -1.19
C GLN A 46 -19.83 -9.11 -1.85
N CYS A 47 -20.12 -8.60 -3.06
CA CYS A 47 -19.35 -7.52 -3.67
C CYS A 47 -20.15 -6.21 -3.66
N LEU A 48 -19.53 -5.16 -3.14
CA LEU A 48 -20.03 -3.80 -3.14
C LEU A 48 -19.12 -2.91 -3.97
N ARG A 49 -19.71 -2.02 -4.78
CA ARG A 49 -19.01 -0.99 -5.55
C ARG A 49 -19.38 0.38 -5.00
N GLY A 50 -18.39 1.26 -4.84
CA GLY A 50 -18.63 2.67 -4.52
C GLY A 50 -17.44 3.55 -4.89
N THR A 51 -17.46 4.80 -4.44
CA THR A 51 -16.25 5.63 -4.32
C THR A 51 -15.81 5.65 -2.86
N MET A 52 -14.61 5.15 -2.53
CA MET A 52 -14.08 5.38 -1.18
C MET A 52 -13.67 6.85 -1.03
N GLN A 53 -14.08 7.45 0.09
CA GLN A 53 -13.53 8.73 0.56
C GLN A 53 -12.21 8.54 1.33
N GLN A 54 -11.85 7.30 1.68
CA GLN A 54 -10.63 6.94 2.39
C GLN A 54 -9.91 5.79 1.67
N GLY A 55 -9.13 6.14 0.65
CA GLY A 55 -8.07 5.34 0.07
C GLY A 55 -6.87 6.26 -0.15
N MET A 56 -5.66 5.70 -0.34
CA MET A 56 -4.55 6.52 -0.86
C MET A 56 -4.99 7.02 -2.23
N ASP A 57 -5.09 8.35 -2.39
CA ASP A 57 -5.47 8.92 -3.66
C ASP A 57 -4.37 8.58 -4.68
N ARG A 58 -4.76 8.19 -5.89
CA ARG A 58 -3.79 7.95 -6.96
C ARG A 58 -2.94 9.20 -7.23
N ASP A 59 -3.53 10.38 -7.06
CA ASP A 59 -2.84 11.67 -7.22
C ASP A 59 -1.92 12.01 -6.02
N GLU A 60 -2.06 11.31 -4.89
CA GLU A 60 -1.10 11.39 -3.78
C GLU A 60 0.18 10.59 -4.05
N VAL A 61 0.11 9.57 -4.92
CA VAL A 61 1.25 8.76 -5.36
C VAL A 61 1.84 9.35 -6.65
N ASP A 62 2.46 10.51 -6.53
CA ASP A 62 3.23 11.14 -7.61
C ASP A 62 4.74 10.87 -7.43
N PRO A 63 5.37 10.01 -8.25
CA PRO A 63 6.81 9.77 -8.17
C PRO A 63 7.64 11.05 -8.38
N GLY A 64 7.14 12.00 -9.17
CA GLY A 64 7.79 13.28 -9.41
C GLY A 64 7.82 14.18 -8.18
N ARG A 65 6.78 14.14 -7.34
CA ARG A 65 6.70 14.89 -6.08
C ARG A 65 7.83 14.54 -5.10
N PHE A 66 8.28 13.29 -5.10
CA PHE A 66 9.34 12.81 -4.20
C PHE A 66 10.73 12.80 -4.85
N ALA A 67 10.83 13.04 -6.17
CA ALA A 67 12.09 12.92 -6.92
C ALA A 67 13.19 13.90 -6.44
N ASP A 68 12.81 15.04 -5.86
CA ASP A 68 13.74 16.03 -5.32
C ASP A 68 14.12 15.80 -3.84
N GLN A 69 13.42 14.91 -3.12
CA GLN A 69 13.67 14.61 -1.70
C GLN A 69 14.99 13.90 -1.37
N PRO A 70 15.67 13.17 -2.26
CA PRO A 70 16.98 12.58 -1.95
C PRO A 70 18.01 13.62 -1.47
N LYS A 71 17.87 14.89 -1.88
CA LYS A 71 18.72 16.00 -1.42
C LYS A 71 18.55 16.30 0.08
N ALA A 72 17.40 15.99 0.67
CA ALA A 72 17.14 16.25 2.09
C ALA A 72 17.90 15.30 3.02
N ASN A 73 18.40 14.17 2.51
CA ASN A 73 19.12 13.15 3.26
C ASN A 73 20.46 12.80 2.58
N SER A 74 21.23 13.80 2.16
CA SER A 74 22.48 13.61 1.39
C SER A 74 23.54 12.80 2.13
N ASP A 75 23.48 12.80 3.46
CA ASP A 75 24.50 12.21 4.32
C ASP A 75 24.10 10.80 4.81
N LEU A 76 22.94 10.30 4.36
CA LEU A 76 22.45 8.99 4.77
C LEU A 76 23.28 7.88 4.13
N THR A 77 24.05 7.17 4.95
CA THR A 77 24.81 5.98 4.56
C THR A 77 24.20 4.73 5.17
N PRO A 78 24.31 3.56 4.51
CA PRO A 78 23.84 2.32 5.11
C PRO A 78 24.63 2.00 6.38
N VAL A 79 23.92 1.58 7.43
CA VAL A 79 24.49 1.12 8.70
C VAL A 79 24.96 -0.33 8.62
N GLY A 80 24.50 -1.07 7.61
CA GLY A 80 24.84 -2.48 7.42
C GLY A 80 24.42 -3.05 6.07
N ARG A 81 24.67 -4.35 5.90
CA ARG A 81 24.22 -5.17 4.77
C ARG A 81 23.64 -6.47 5.31
N ASP A 82 22.64 -7.01 4.63
CA ASP A 82 22.00 -8.27 5.01
C ASP A 82 21.49 -9.02 3.75
N THR A 83 20.79 -10.12 3.93
CA THR A 83 20.17 -10.91 2.87
C THR A 83 18.74 -11.29 3.24
N ILE A 84 17.78 -10.98 2.36
CA ILE A 84 16.36 -11.37 2.53
C ILE A 84 15.97 -12.18 1.30
N ASP A 85 15.50 -13.42 1.51
CA ASP A 85 15.10 -14.35 0.44
C ASP A 85 16.15 -14.56 -0.66
N GLY A 86 17.43 -14.48 -0.30
CA GLY A 86 18.56 -14.62 -1.21
C GLY A 86 18.95 -13.32 -1.95
N GLU A 87 18.26 -12.21 -1.72
CA GLU A 87 18.56 -10.90 -2.28
C GLU A 87 19.42 -10.08 -1.29
N GLU A 88 20.51 -9.49 -1.78
CA GLU A 88 21.36 -8.61 -0.98
C GLU A 88 20.66 -7.27 -0.71
N VAL A 89 20.63 -6.85 0.56
CA VAL A 89 20.04 -5.57 0.97
C VAL A 89 21.04 -4.70 1.72
N LEU A 90 20.91 -3.39 1.52
CA LEU A 90 21.54 -2.34 2.31
C LEU A 90 20.57 -1.92 3.42
N VAL A 91 21.07 -1.82 4.65
CA VAL A 91 20.28 -1.48 5.84
C VAL A 91 20.48 -0.02 6.18
N TYR A 92 19.39 0.72 6.33
CA TYR A 92 19.37 2.12 6.73
C TYR A 92 18.49 2.29 7.97
N GLU A 93 18.96 3.06 8.94
CA GLU A 93 18.18 3.45 10.12
C GLU A 93 17.90 4.94 10.04
N ILE A 94 16.62 5.30 10.05
CA ILE A 94 16.17 6.69 9.93
C ILE A 94 15.39 7.05 11.18
N SER A 95 15.93 7.97 11.98
CA SER A 95 15.19 8.55 13.11
C SER A 95 14.02 9.37 12.60
N GLN A 96 12.86 9.23 13.25
CA GLN A 96 11.67 10.05 12.97
C GLN A 96 11.40 10.99 14.14
N ASP A 97 11.04 12.23 13.82
CA ASP A 97 10.68 13.23 14.82
C ASP A 97 9.52 12.71 15.69
N GLY A 98 9.76 12.61 17.00
CA GLY A 98 8.76 12.14 17.96
C GLY A 98 8.73 10.62 18.20
N SER A 99 9.58 9.83 17.54
CA SER A 99 9.78 8.40 17.84
C SER A 99 11.05 8.18 18.67
N GLN A 100 11.02 7.22 19.60
CA GLN A 100 12.23 6.78 20.33
C GLN A 100 13.05 5.78 19.53
N GLU A 101 12.38 4.93 18.75
CA GLU A 101 13.03 3.92 17.91
C GLU A 101 13.09 4.39 16.45
N PRO A 102 14.21 4.16 15.75
CA PRO A 102 14.32 4.47 14.33
C PRO A 102 13.42 3.55 13.48
N VAL A 103 13.12 3.98 12.26
CA VAL A 103 12.53 3.11 11.23
C VAL A 103 13.68 2.50 10.42
N THR A 104 13.67 1.18 10.29
CA THR A 104 14.69 0.44 9.55
C THR A 104 14.20 0.16 8.13
N TYR A 105 14.99 0.59 7.15
CA TYR A 105 14.77 0.34 5.73
C TYR A 105 15.78 -0.67 5.23
N TYR A 106 15.29 -1.72 4.57
CA TYR A 106 16.10 -2.69 3.86
C TYR A 106 15.88 -2.46 2.37
N VAL A 107 16.92 -2.04 1.67
CA VAL A 107 16.87 -1.62 0.26
C VAL A 107 17.70 -2.57 -0.58
N LEU A 108 17.14 -3.09 -1.67
CA LEU A 108 17.86 -3.98 -2.60
C LEU A 108 19.13 -3.29 -3.12
N ALA A 109 20.27 -3.97 -3.00
CA ALA A 109 21.57 -3.38 -3.33
C ALA A 109 21.77 -3.17 -4.85
N ASP A 110 21.07 -3.93 -5.68
CA ASP A 110 21.16 -3.89 -7.14
C ASP A 110 20.24 -2.84 -7.78
N SER A 111 19.02 -2.69 -7.27
CA SER A 111 17.97 -1.86 -7.86
C SER A 111 17.66 -0.58 -7.09
N GLY A 112 17.99 -0.54 -5.79
CA GLY A 112 17.60 0.56 -4.91
C GLY A 112 16.13 0.53 -4.48
N TYR A 113 15.37 -0.54 -4.78
CA TYR A 113 13.98 -0.65 -4.32
C TYR A 113 13.90 -1.10 -2.86
N PRO A 114 12.90 -0.62 -2.09
CA PRO A 114 12.67 -1.15 -0.75
C PRO A 114 12.27 -2.63 -0.85
N ARG A 115 12.93 -3.47 -0.06
CA ARG A 115 12.59 -4.88 0.17
C ARG A 115 11.81 -5.03 1.46
N ARG A 116 12.17 -4.29 2.51
CA ARG A 116 11.44 -4.28 3.77
C ARG A 116 11.51 -2.92 4.47
N ILE A 117 10.45 -2.58 5.19
CA ILE A 117 10.43 -1.50 6.17
C ILE A 117 9.96 -2.06 7.51
N GLU A 118 10.72 -1.82 8.57
CA GLU A 118 10.41 -2.23 9.94
C GLU A 118 10.35 -1.00 10.86
N ALA A 119 9.32 -0.96 11.71
CA ALA A 119 9.17 -0.03 12.82
C ALA A 119 8.61 -0.82 14.01
N GLU A 120 8.60 -0.22 15.21
CA GLU A 120 8.22 -0.89 16.47
C GLU A 120 6.95 -1.75 16.38
N SER A 121 5.92 -1.25 15.68
CA SER A 121 4.61 -1.91 15.58
C SER A 121 4.25 -2.41 14.18
N MET A 122 5.19 -2.39 13.23
CA MET A 122 4.86 -2.52 11.82
C MET A 122 6.02 -3.11 11.01
N ARG A 123 5.68 -4.04 10.12
CA ARG A 123 6.61 -4.57 9.14
C ARG A 123 5.92 -4.68 7.79
N TRP A 124 6.57 -4.15 6.75
CA TRP A 124 6.14 -4.28 5.36
C TRP A 124 7.22 -4.99 4.57
N ASP A 125 6.85 -6.08 3.92
CA ASP A 125 7.68 -6.77 2.95
C ASP A 125 7.20 -6.40 1.54
N PHE A 126 8.11 -5.92 0.72
CA PHE A 126 7.86 -5.55 -0.68
C PHE A 126 8.62 -6.48 -1.60
N HIS A 127 8.02 -6.84 -2.73
CA HIS A 127 8.63 -7.71 -3.73
C HIS A 127 7.94 -7.52 -5.08
N SER A 128 8.40 -8.28 -6.10
CA SER A 128 7.80 -8.30 -7.44
C SER A 128 7.76 -6.95 -8.16
N TRP A 129 8.70 -6.03 -7.85
CA TRP A 129 8.80 -4.73 -8.49
C TRP A 129 8.86 -4.85 -10.02
N GLY A 130 8.00 -4.10 -10.72
CA GLY A 130 7.91 -4.09 -12.19
C GLY A 130 7.39 -5.38 -12.84
N SER A 131 7.14 -6.43 -12.06
CA SER A 131 6.73 -7.77 -12.53
C SER A 131 5.38 -8.17 -11.92
N VAL A 132 4.43 -7.24 -11.91
CA VAL A 132 3.06 -7.48 -11.43
C VAL A 132 2.05 -7.37 -12.57
N GLU A 133 1.11 -8.31 -12.59
CA GLU A 133 0.00 -8.29 -13.53
C GLU A 133 -0.98 -7.14 -13.22
N PRO A 134 -1.68 -6.61 -14.23
CA PRO A 134 -2.74 -5.63 -14.03
C PRO A 134 -3.81 -6.12 -13.06
N ILE A 135 -4.24 -5.25 -12.16
CA ILE A 135 -5.28 -5.57 -11.17
C ILE A 135 -6.63 -5.61 -11.88
N GLN A 136 -7.31 -6.74 -11.79
CA GLN A 136 -8.64 -6.92 -12.36
C GLN A 136 -9.71 -6.58 -11.32
N LYS A 137 -10.88 -6.15 -11.80
CA LYS A 137 -12.07 -6.00 -10.95
C LYS A 137 -12.47 -7.36 -10.34
N PRO A 138 -13.20 -7.35 -9.20
CA PRO A 138 -13.77 -8.58 -8.65
C PRO A 138 -14.64 -9.31 -9.67
N GLU A 139 -14.70 -10.63 -9.54
CA GLU A 139 -15.62 -11.45 -10.30
C GLU A 139 -17.08 -11.22 -9.86
N GLY A 140 -18.01 -11.28 -10.81
CA GLY A 140 -19.45 -11.11 -10.58
C GLY A 140 -19.96 -9.66 -10.66
N ASP A 141 -21.27 -9.51 -10.41
CA ASP A 141 -21.97 -8.22 -10.47
C ASP A 141 -21.97 -7.54 -9.10
N CYS A 142 -21.01 -6.64 -8.89
CA CYS A 142 -20.91 -5.85 -7.67
C CYS A 142 -22.07 -4.86 -7.54
N ARG A 143 -22.74 -4.87 -6.39
CA ARG A 143 -23.88 -3.98 -6.12
C ARG A 143 -23.38 -2.60 -5.76
N SER A 144 -23.93 -1.55 -6.37
CA SER A 144 -23.62 -0.17 -5.98
C SER A 144 -24.03 0.08 -4.54
N MET A 145 -23.17 0.77 -3.78
CA MET A 145 -23.52 1.24 -2.45
C MET A 145 -24.62 2.32 -2.54
N PRO A 146 -25.61 2.33 -1.62
CA PRO A 146 -26.63 3.37 -1.60
C PRO A 146 -25.96 4.71 -1.27
N GLY A 147 -25.83 5.60 -2.26
CA GLY A 147 -25.15 6.90 -2.13
C GLY A 147 -24.39 7.33 -3.39
N ASP A 148 -24.04 6.38 -4.26
CA ASP A 148 -23.34 6.63 -5.54
C ASP A 148 -24.26 7.15 -6.68
N GLY A 149 -25.50 7.51 -6.35
CA GLY A 149 -26.49 8.00 -7.31
C GLY A 149 -27.13 9.28 -6.83
N MET A 150 -26.52 10.43 -7.18
CA MET A 150 -27.16 11.69 -7.60
C MET A 150 -26.12 12.82 -7.69
N THR A 151 -25.42 12.89 -8.82
CA THR A 151 -25.24 14.17 -9.52
C THR A 151 -25.77 13.98 -10.94
N ALA A 152 -27.09 13.86 -11.04
CA ALA A 152 -27.77 13.96 -12.31
C ALA A 152 -27.87 15.44 -12.69
N ASP A 153 -27.34 15.76 -13.88
CA ASP A 153 -27.61 16.89 -14.77
C ASP A 153 -27.98 18.25 -14.16
N GLY A 154 -27.12 19.23 -14.47
CA GLY A 154 -27.50 20.62 -14.47
C GLY A 154 -28.57 20.92 -15.54
N GLY A 155 -29.63 21.60 -15.11
CA GLY A 155 -30.63 22.26 -15.93
C GLY A 155 -31.73 22.77 -14.98
N SER A 156 -32.10 24.05 -14.92
CA SER A 156 -31.90 25.21 -15.80
C SER A 156 -31.55 26.46 -15.00
#